data_AF-A0A537R8Q4-F1
#
_entry.id   AF-A0A537R8Q4-F1
#
_cell.length_a   1.000
_cell.length_b   1.000
_cell.length_c   1.000
_cell.angle_alpha   90.00
_cell.angle_beta   90.00
_cell.angle_gamma   90.00
#
_symmetry.space_group_name_H-M   'P 1'
#
loop_
_entity.id
_entity.type
_entity.pdbx_description
1 polymer ?
#
loop_
_entity_poly.entity_id
_entity_poly.type
_entity_poly.pdbx_seq_one_letter_code
_entity_poly.pdbx_strand_id
1 'polypeptide(L)'
;MRLDKNPDYWRKGLPYLDRIVIRFINDESTRTAALEKGEAHVAGFGAVPYSDAKKLGQLPSIEVTTKGYEMISPVVELLINTKRAPLDNQKVRQAMAYAIDRQFIVDNIWFGYGRPATGPMSSNFAPSGLYTADVTKYQTPDGVDRANRLLDEAGFPKKEGGVRFEIVHDITPYGPEWQRFGEVVQQQLAKIGIKASLRYEDVATWLKRIYTDYDFFLTSNFLYN
;
A
#
# COMPACT_ATOMS: atom_id res chain seq x y z
N MET A 1 -15.77 -10.90 18.19
CA MET A 1 -15.71 -9.93 19.29
C MET A 1 -17.06 -9.22 19.41
N ARG A 2 -17.49 -8.88 20.63
CA ARG A 2 -18.75 -8.16 20.90
C ARG A 2 -18.46 -6.97 21.80
N LEU A 3 -19.03 -5.81 21.46
CA LEU A 3 -18.98 -4.58 22.23
C LEU A 3 -20.42 -4.14 22.52
N ASP A 4 -20.79 -4.00 23.79
CA ASP A 4 -22.10 -3.52 24.20
C ASP A 4 -22.06 -2.04 24.60
N LYS A 5 -23.19 -1.37 24.52
CA LYS A 5 -23.36 0.04 24.89
C LYS A 5 -22.93 0.29 26.33
N ASN A 6 -22.12 1.34 26.52
CA ASN A 6 -21.84 1.89 27.84
C ASN A 6 -23.00 2.82 28.27
N PRO A 7 -23.84 2.43 29.25
CA PRO A 7 -24.96 3.27 29.69
C PRO A 7 -24.49 4.55 30.39
N ASP A 8 -23.28 4.55 30.95
CA ASP A 8 -22.69 5.67 31.68
C ASP A 8 -21.73 6.49 30.80
N TYR A 9 -21.91 6.43 29.48
CA TYR A 9 -21.08 7.20 28.56
C TYR A 9 -21.22 8.71 28.84
N TRP A 10 -20.07 9.38 28.97
CA TRP A 10 -19.97 10.77 29.43
C TRP A 10 -20.82 11.75 28.60
N ARG A 11 -20.97 11.47 27.30
CA ARG A 11 -21.77 12.29 26.39
C ARG A 11 -23.19 11.74 26.32
N LYS A 12 -24.12 12.49 26.92
CA LYS A 12 -25.57 12.17 26.90
C LYS A 12 -26.06 11.97 25.46
N GLY A 13 -26.94 10.98 25.28
CA GLY A 13 -27.51 10.62 23.98
C GLY A 13 -26.63 9.71 23.12
N LEU A 14 -25.42 9.37 23.55
CA LEU A 14 -24.51 8.44 22.87
C LEU A 14 -24.12 7.25 23.76
N PRO A 15 -23.67 6.12 23.17
CA PRO A 15 -23.71 5.80 21.74
C PRO A 15 -25.12 5.43 21.25
N TYR A 16 -25.35 5.57 19.94
CA TYR A 16 -26.64 5.28 19.31
C TYR A 16 -26.95 3.78 19.24
N LEU A 17 -25.94 2.94 19.03
CA LEU A 17 -26.10 1.50 18.89
C LEU A 17 -26.04 0.82 20.25
N ASP A 18 -26.87 -0.20 20.45
CA ASP A 18 -26.85 -1.02 21.66
C ASP A 18 -25.71 -2.05 21.65
N ARG A 19 -25.27 -2.46 20.45
CA ARG A 19 -24.24 -3.48 20.26
C ARG A 19 -23.52 -3.36 18.92
N ILE A 20 -22.23 -3.67 18.92
CA ILE A 20 -21.42 -3.93 17.74
C ILE A 20 -20.86 -5.35 17.84
N VAL A 21 -20.99 -6.11 16.75
CA VAL A 21 -20.43 -7.47 16.63
C VAL A 21 -19.40 -7.48 15.51
N ILE A 22 -18.17 -7.85 15.84
CA ILE A 22 -17.07 -7.99 14.88
C ILE A 22 -16.86 -9.49 14.65
N ARG A 23 -17.14 -9.92 13.42
CA ARG A 23 -16.95 -11.29 12.95
C ARG A 23 -15.57 -11.40 12.31
N PHE A 24 -14.76 -12.35 12.78
CA PHE A 24 -13.46 -12.66 12.16
C PHE A 24 -13.70 -13.69 11.06
N ILE A 25 -13.61 -13.25 9.81
CA ILE A 25 -13.83 -14.07 8.61
C ILE A 25 -12.59 -13.90 7.73
N ASN A 26 -11.76 -14.94 7.63
CA ASN A 26 -10.49 -14.86 6.93
C ASN A 26 -10.66 -14.84 5.40
N ASP A 27 -11.60 -15.63 4.88
CA ASP A 27 -11.85 -15.73 3.45
C ASP A 27 -12.59 -14.49 2.91
N GLU A 28 -12.04 -13.87 1.88
CA GLU A 28 -12.58 -12.61 1.33
C GLU A 28 -13.94 -12.81 0.67
N SER A 29 -14.12 -13.93 -0.04
CA SER A 29 -15.38 -14.25 -0.73
C SER A 29 -16.53 -14.47 0.27
N THR A 30 -16.22 -15.03 1.43
CA THR A 30 -17.16 -15.22 2.53
C THR A 30 -17.55 -13.87 3.15
N ARG A 31 -16.62 -12.91 3.25
CA ARG A 31 -16.95 -11.54 3.69
C ARG A 31 -17.87 -10.83 2.69
N THR A 32 -17.58 -10.93 1.40
CA THR A 32 -18.44 -10.40 0.32
C THR A 32 -19.85 -11.01 0.43
N ALA A 33 -19.97 -12.33 0.53
CA ALA A 33 -21.27 -13.01 0.62
C ALA A 33 -22.05 -12.62 1.90
N ALA A 34 -21.37 -12.39 3.02
CA ALA A 34 -22.00 -11.95 4.26
C ALA A 34 -22.63 -10.56 4.14
N LEU A 35 -21.98 -9.63 3.42
CA LEU A 35 -22.58 -8.32 3.10
C LEU A 35 -23.76 -8.46 2.14
N GLU A 36 -23.61 -9.24 1.07
CA GLU A 36 -24.68 -9.45 0.07
C GLU A 36 -25.96 -9.99 0.73
N LYS A 37 -25.83 -10.88 1.73
CA LYS A 37 -26.94 -11.45 2.50
C LYS A 37 -27.45 -10.58 3.66
N GLY A 38 -26.81 -9.44 3.93
CA GLY A 38 -27.12 -8.59 5.08
C GLY A 38 -26.76 -9.18 6.44
N GLU A 39 -25.93 -10.23 6.49
CA GLU A 39 -25.41 -10.76 7.76
C GLU A 39 -24.28 -9.90 8.35
N ALA A 40 -23.67 -9.07 7.51
CA ALA A 40 -22.76 -8.00 7.89
C ALA A 40 -23.31 -6.68 7.34
N HIS A 41 -23.16 -5.60 8.10
CA HIS A 41 -23.72 -4.29 7.76
C HIS A 41 -22.65 -3.27 7.35
N VAL A 42 -21.39 -3.50 7.73
CA VAL A 42 -20.27 -2.59 7.48
C VAL A 42 -19.05 -3.42 7.10
N ALA A 43 -18.39 -3.01 6.03
CA ALA A 43 -17.06 -3.47 5.64
C ALA A 43 -16.22 -2.24 5.27
N GLY A 44 -15.14 -2.03 6.01
CA GLY A 44 -14.19 -0.94 5.77
C GLY A 44 -12.77 -1.47 5.63
N PHE A 45 -11.84 -0.61 5.22
CA PHE A 45 -10.40 -0.92 5.21
C PHE A 45 -10.00 -2.18 4.43
N GLY A 46 -10.58 -2.39 3.24
CA GLY A 46 -10.27 -3.58 2.44
C GLY A 46 -10.89 -4.88 2.98
N ALA A 47 -11.90 -4.80 3.85
CA ALA A 47 -12.64 -5.98 4.31
C ALA A 47 -13.39 -6.74 3.19
N VAL A 48 -13.43 -6.26 1.97
CA VAL A 48 -13.82 -7.03 0.78
C VAL A 48 -12.81 -6.76 -0.33
N PRO A 49 -12.66 -7.66 -1.31
CA PRO A 49 -11.82 -7.40 -2.47
C PRO A 49 -12.23 -6.09 -3.14
N TYR A 50 -11.26 -5.24 -3.45
CA TYR A 50 -11.51 -3.97 -4.15
C TYR A 50 -12.20 -4.17 -5.51
N SER A 51 -11.96 -5.31 -6.16
CA SER A 51 -12.66 -5.73 -7.39
C SER A 51 -14.17 -5.91 -7.19
N ASP A 52 -14.59 -6.33 -5.99
CA ASP A 52 -15.98 -6.63 -5.68
C ASP A 52 -16.77 -5.37 -5.30
N ALA A 53 -16.09 -4.32 -4.86
CA ALA A 53 -16.71 -3.08 -4.41
C ALA A 53 -17.64 -2.46 -5.48
N LYS A 54 -17.25 -2.50 -6.77
CA LYS A 54 -18.12 -2.01 -7.86
C LYS A 54 -19.41 -2.84 -7.99
N LYS A 55 -19.32 -4.17 -7.87
CA LYS A 55 -20.49 -5.06 -7.94
C LYS A 55 -21.38 -4.87 -6.70
N LEU A 56 -20.78 -4.78 -5.52
CA LEU A 56 -21.51 -4.55 -4.28
C LEU A 56 -22.27 -3.22 -4.30
N GLY A 57 -21.67 -2.15 -4.84
CA GLY A 57 -22.33 -0.86 -5.00
C GLY A 57 -23.47 -0.81 -6.03
N GLN A 58 -23.68 -1.87 -6.79
CA GLN A 58 -24.86 -2.02 -7.67
C GLN A 58 -26.06 -2.63 -6.93
N LEU A 59 -25.86 -3.17 -5.73
CA LEU A 59 -26.94 -3.74 -4.93
C LEU A 59 -27.72 -2.61 -4.24
N PRO A 60 -29.05 -2.61 -4.30
CA PRO A 60 -29.86 -1.53 -3.73
C PRO A 60 -29.76 -1.43 -2.19
N SER A 61 -29.29 -2.49 -1.53
CA SER A 61 -29.10 -2.56 -0.07
C SER A 61 -27.71 -2.12 0.39
N ILE A 62 -26.77 -1.83 -0.52
CA ILE A 62 -25.38 -1.53 -0.18
C ILE A 62 -24.97 -0.19 -0.79
N GLU A 63 -24.54 0.72 0.07
CA GLU A 63 -23.82 1.92 -0.34
C GLU A 63 -22.32 1.64 -0.31
N VAL A 64 -21.62 1.97 -1.40
CA VAL A 64 -20.16 2.00 -1.45
C VAL A 64 -19.70 3.45 -1.51
N THR A 65 -18.97 3.89 -0.49
CA THR A 65 -18.54 5.28 -0.34
C THR A 65 -17.08 5.36 0.11
N THR A 66 -16.36 6.35 -0.42
CA THR A 66 -15.00 6.70 0.02
C THR A 66 -15.00 7.86 1.01
N LYS A 67 -16.18 8.38 1.39
CA LYS A 67 -16.32 9.45 2.38
C LYS A 67 -16.06 8.92 3.79
N GLY A 68 -15.57 9.78 4.68
CA GLY A 68 -15.29 9.45 6.08
C GLY A 68 -13.87 8.92 6.32
N TYR A 69 -13.07 8.73 5.26
CA TYR A 69 -11.67 8.33 5.35
C TYR A 69 -10.71 9.53 5.31
N GLU A 70 -11.20 10.77 5.31
CA GLU A 70 -10.36 11.96 5.15
C GLU A 70 -9.32 12.08 6.28
N MET A 71 -9.70 11.67 7.50
CA MET A 71 -8.82 11.63 8.68
C MET A 71 -8.10 10.29 8.85
N ILE A 72 -8.31 9.34 7.94
CA ILE A 72 -7.64 8.04 7.93
C ILE A 72 -7.03 7.87 6.54
N SER A 73 -5.91 8.58 6.35
CA SER A 73 -5.29 8.84 5.04
C SER A 73 -3.93 8.16 4.90
N PRO A 74 -3.87 6.82 4.89
CA PRO A 74 -2.61 6.12 4.82
C PRO A 74 -1.92 6.28 3.46
N VAL A 75 -0.60 6.19 3.46
CA VAL A 75 0.23 6.18 2.26
C VAL A 75 0.84 4.80 2.10
N VAL A 76 0.56 4.16 0.96
CA VAL A 76 1.31 2.98 0.51
C VAL A 76 2.68 3.45 0.06
N GLU A 77 3.73 2.92 0.67
CA GLU A 77 5.11 3.28 0.36
C GLU A 77 6.01 2.06 0.16
N LEU A 78 7.11 2.30 -0.53
CA LEU A 78 8.25 1.42 -0.57
C LEU A 78 9.31 2.00 0.37
N LEU A 79 9.41 1.46 1.59
CA LEU A 79 10.41 1.87 2.56
C LEU A 79 11.76 1.26 2.16
N ILE A 80 12.73 2.15 1.93
CA ILE A 80 14.08 1.78 1.47
C ILE A 80 15.06 1.93 2.63
N ASN A 81 15.86 0.88 2.88
CA ASN A 81 16.98 0.97 3.82
C ASN A 81 18.14 1.77 3.21
N THR A 82 18.25 3.05 3.57
CA THR A 82 19.28 3.95 3.05
C THR A 82 20.67 3.71 3.66
N LYS A 83 20.83 2.74 4.56
CA LYS A 83 22.13 2.35 5.14
C LYS A 83 22.70 1.10 4.47
N ARG A 84 21.94 0.46 3.57
CA ARG A 84 22.31 -0.81 2.95
C ARG A 84 22.64 -0.61 1.48
N ALA A 85 23.89 -0.86 1.10
CA ALA A 85 24.29 -0.87 -0.30
C ALA A 85 23.47 -1.90 -1.11
N PRO A 86 23.05 -1.61 -2.35
CA PRO A 86 23.32 -0.38 -3.11
C PRO A 86 22.28 0.74 -2.91
N LEU A 87 21.33 0.59 -1.98
CA LEU A 87 20.22 1.51 -1.76
C LEU A 87 20.60 2.73 -0.90
N ASP A 88 21.81 2.74 -0.34
CA ASP A 88 22.47 3.90 0.25
C ASP A 88 22.78 5.00 -0.79
N ASN A 89 22.97 4.64 -2.05
CA ASN A 89 23.17 5.58 -3.15
C ASN A 89 21.85 6.28 -3.56
N GLN A 90 21.86 7.62 -3.51
CA GLN A 90 20.69 8.44 -3.88
C GLN A 90 20.23 8.20 -5.32
N LYS A 91 21.14 8.05 -6.28
CA LYS A 91 20.78 7.82 -7.69
C LYS A 91 20.05 6.50 -7.88
N VAL A 92 20.41 5.47 -7.12
CA VAL A 92 19.71 4.17 -7.13
C VAL A 92 18.28 4.34 -6.63
N ARG A 93 18.06 5.07 -5.53
CA ARG A 93 16.70 5.34 -5.02
C ARG A 93 15.86 6.18 -5.99
N GLN A 94 16.47 7.18 -6.63
CA GLN A 94 15.80 7.98 -7.66
C GLN A 94 15.43 7.12 -8.87
N ALA A 95 16.33 6.23 -9.33
CA ALA A 95 16.05 5.30 -10.42
C ALA A 95 14.85 4.39 -10.11
N MET A 96 14.78 3.85 -8.88
CA MET A 96 13.61 3.10 -8.43
C MET A 96 12.34 3.97 -8.49
N ALA A 97 12.39 5.20 -7.97
CA ALA A 97 11.24 6.09 -7.96
C ALA A 97 10.72 6.43 -9.38
N TYR A 98 11.63 6.56 -10.37
CA TYR A 98 11.31 6.77 -11.78
C TYR A 98 10.73 5.52 -12.48
N ALA A 99 11.13 4.33 -12.04
CA ALA A 99 10.69 3.07 -12.64
C ALA A 99 9.29 2.65 -12.20
N ILE A 100 8.83 3.13 -11.03
CA ILE A 100 7.54 2.74 -10.48
C ILE A 100 6.39 3.54 -11.11
N ASP A 101 5.52 2.82 -11.84
CA ASP A 101 4.25 3.33 -12.34
C ASP A 101 3.17 3.21 -11.26
N ARG A 102 2.96 4.31 -10.55
CA ARG A 102 2.02 4.40 -9.43
C ARG A 102 0.57 4.35 -9.90
N GLN A 103 0.29 4.88 -11.08
CA GLN A 103 -1.06 4.87 -11.64
C GLN A 103 -1.46 3.44 -12.02
N PHE A 104 -0.56 2.69 -12.67
CA PHE A 104 -0.79 1.27 -12.94
C PHE A 104 -1.09 0.49 -11.66
N ILE A 105 -0.35 0.73 -10.57
CA ILE A 105 -0.59 0.08 -9.28
C ILE A 105 -1.97 0.45 -8.72
N VAL A 106 -2.34 1.74 -8.71
CA VAL A 106 -3.67 2.19 -8.24
C VAL A 106 -4.80 1.52 -9.02
N ASP A 107 -4.66 1.43 -10.34
CA ASP A 107 -5.72 0.90 -11.20
C ASP A 107 -5.83 -0.62 -11.12
N ASN A 108 -4.72 -1.35 -10.99
CA ASN A 108 -4.70 -2.81 -11.11
C ASN A 108 -4.64 -3.55 -9.77
N ILE A 109 -4.10 -2.93 -8.72
CA ILE A 109 -4.05 -3.52 -7.37
C ILE A 109 -5.20 -2.99 -6.52
N TRP A 110 -5.41 -1.67 -6.55
CA TRP A 110 -6.40 -0.99 -5.72
C TRP A 110 -7.70 -0.68 -6.46
N PHE A 111 -7.84 -1.06 -7.74
CA PHE A 111 -9.04 -0.87 -8.55
C PHE A 111 -9.57 0.58 -8.54
N GLY A 112 -8.65 1.55 -8.50
CA GLY A 112 -8.98 2.99 -8.45
C GLY A 112 -9.30 3.53 -7.06
N TYR A 113 -9.30 2.71 -6.01
CA TYR A 113 -9.49 3.13 -4.61
C TYR A 113 -8.20 3.69 -4.01
N GLY A 114 -7.69 4.75 -4.62
CA GLY A 114 -6.48 5.43 -4.19
C GLY A 114 -6.12 6.57 -5.14
N ARG A 115 -5.06 7.29 -4.80
CA ARG A 115 -4.45 8.30 -5.68
C ARG A 115 -2.95 8.06 -5.73
N PRO A 116 -2.28 8.25 -6.87
CA PRO A 116 -0.82 8.20 -6.92
C PRO A 116 -0.21 9.15 -5.89
N ALA A 117 0.59 8.60 -4.97
CA ALA A 117 1.28 9.40 -3.97
C ALA A 117 2.36 10.26 -4.65
N THR A 118 2.36 11.57 -4.36
CA THR A 118 3.38 12.51 -4.83
C THR A 118 4.48 12.76 -3.80
N GLY A 119 4.27 12.32 -2.56
CA GLY A 119 5.20 12.50 -1.44
C GLY A 119 4.74 11.71 -0.21
N PRO A 120 5.38 11.92 0.95
CA PRO A 120 5.08 11.18 2.18
C PRO A 120 3.74 11.59 2.81
N MET A 121 3.23 12.78 2.51
CA MET A 121 1.96 13.28 3.03
C MET A 121 0.82 13.00 2.04
N SER A 122 -0.32 12.52 2.55
CA SER A 122 -1.52 12.33 1.74
C SER A 122 -2.07 13.66 1.23
N SER A 123 -2.58 13.66 -0.01
CA SER A 123 -3.28 14.81 -0.61
C SER A 123 -4.50 15.29 0.19
N ASN A 124 -5.06 14.45 1.07
CA ASN A 124 -6.16 14.82 1.95
C ASN A 124 -5.76 15.88 2.99
N PHE A 125 -4.46 16.06 3.25
CA PHE A 125 -3.94 17.12 4.13
C PHE A 125 -3.70 18.46 3.42
N ALA A 126 -4.16 18.63 2.17
CA ALA A 126 -4.08 19.93 1.49
C ALA A 126 -4.81 21.05 2.25
N PRO A 127 -6.03 20.85 2.80
CA PRO A 127 -6.75 21.91 3.52
C PRO A 127 -6.07 22.36 4.81
N SER A 128 -5.25 21.50 5.45
CA SER A 128 -4.47 21.87 6.64
C SER A 128 -3.12 22.49 6.31
N GLY A 129 -2.74 22.58 5.03
CA GLY A 129 -1.45 23.10 4.57
C GLY A 129 -0.26 22.16 4.79
N LEU A 130 -0.48 20.90 5.23
CA LEU A 130 0.59 19.92 5.44
C LEU A 130 0.97 19.17 4.17
N TYR A 131 0.21 19.32 3.09
CA TYR A 131 0.49 18.75 1.77
C TYR A 131 0.79 19.84 0.75
N THR A 132 1.79 19.58 -0.11
CA THR A 132 2.05 20.36 -1.32
C THR A 132 2.21 19.44 -2.53
N ALA A 133 1.61 19.84 -3.66
CA ALA A 133 1.81 19.18 -4.95
C ALA A 133 3.05 19.68 -5.70
N ASP A 134 3.69 20.76 -5.20
CA ASP A 134 4.92 21.34 -5.74
C ASP A 134 6.13 20.58 -5.20
N VAL A 135 6.31 19.37 -5.72
CA VAL A 135 7.38 18.44 -5.38
C VAL A 135 7.94 17.81 -6.65
N THR A 136 9.18 17.33 -6.58
CA THR A 136 9.79 16.58 -7.68
C THR A 136 8.94 15.37 -8.03
N LYS A 137 8.46 15.32 -9.28
CA LYS A 137 7.68 14.20 -9.79
C LYS A 137 8.60 13.19 -10.45
N TYR A 138 8.52 11.94 -10.01
CA TYR A 138 9.31 10.84 -10.55
C TYR A 138 8.58 10.03 -11.61
N GLN A 139 7.26 10.12 -11.70
CA GLN A 139 6.54 9.47 -12.79
C GLN A 139 6.57 10.36 -14.04
N THR A 140 7.41 10.00 -15.02
CA THR A 140 7.55 10.69 -16.30
C THR A 140 7.43 9.69 -17.46
N PRO A 141 7.04 10.14 -18.67
CA PRO A 141 6.94 9.24 -19.84
C PRO A 141 8.24 8.50 -20.17
N ASP A 142 9.39 9.10 -19.89
CA ASP A 142 10.74 8.57 -20.08
C ASP A 142 11.36 7.97 -18.79
N GLY A 143 10.53 7.66 -17.79
CA GLY A 143 10.99 7.27 -16.45
C GLY A 143 11.93 6.05 -16.45
N VAL A 144 11.63 5.02 -17.25
CA VAL A 144 12.49 3.82 -17.37
C VAL A 144 13.86 4.16 -17.95
N ASP A 145 13.93 5.04 -18.95
CA ASP A 145 15.20 5.45 -19.56
C ASP A 145 16.02 6.31 -18.60
N ARG A 146 15.37 7.23 -17.87
CA ARG A 146 16.01 8.01 -16.79
C ARG A 146 16.56 7.10 -15.71
N ALA A 147 15.78 6.10 -15.28
CA ALA A 147 16.20 5.15 -14.28
C ALA A 147 17.43 4.35 -14.72
N ASN A 148 17.47 3.87 -15.97
CA ASN A 148 18.65 3.18 -16.50
C ASN A 148 19.91 4.07 -16.49
N ARG A 149 19.81 5.32 -16.97
CA ARG A 149 20.93 6.27 -16.95
C ARG A 149 21.45 6.54 -15.54
N LEU A 150 20.54 6.77 -14.59
CA LEU A 150 20.91 6.99 -13.18
C LEU A 150 21.65 5.79 -12.59
N LEU A 151 21.27 4.57 -12.94
CA LEU A 151 21.96 3.35 -12.49
C LEU A 151 23.33 3.17 -13.15
N ASP A 152 23.46 3.50 -14.43
CA ASP A 152 24.76 3.52 -15.12
C ASP A 152 25.72 4.53 -14.47
N GLU A 153 25.25 5.76 -14.24
CA GLU A 153 26.00 6.82 -13.57
C GLU A 153 26.33 6.51 -12.10
N ALA A 154 25.53 5.66 -11.45
CA ALA A 154 25.78 5.19 -10.10
C ALA A 154 26.80 4.05 -10.03
N GLY A 155 27.35 3.61 -11.17
CA GLY A 155 28.33 2.53 -11.24
C GLY A 155 27.73 1.14 -11.27
N PHE A 156 26.44 1.01 -11.61
CA PHE A 156 25.73 -0.28 -11.68
C PHE A 156 25.30 -0.63 -13.11
N PRO A 157 26.16 -0.65 -14.13
CA PRO A 157 25.77 -0.96 -15.50
C PRO A 157 25.11 -2.36 -15.60
N LYS A 158 24.24 -2.56 -16.59
CA LYS A 158 23.67 -3.90 -16.86
C LYS A 158 24.80 -4.88 -17.17
N LYS A 159 24.81 -6.01 -16.47
CA LYS A 159 25.72 -7.13 -16.73
C LYS A 159 25.14 -8.03 -17.82
N GLU A 160 25.88 -9.08 -18.19
CA GLU A 160 25.34 -10.17 -18.99
C GLU A 160 24.06 -10.73 -18.33
N GLY A 161 22.99 -10.90 -19.11
CA GLY A 161 21.66 -11.23 -18.59
C GLY A 161 20.81 -10.04 -18.11
N GLY A 162 21.30 -8.80 -18.21
CA GLY A 162 20.53 -7.58 -17.98
C GLY A 162 20.31 -7.20 -16.52
N VAL A 163 20.80 -8.01 -15.57
CA VAL A 163 20.73 -7.75 -14.12
C VAL A 163 21.92 -6.90 -13.68
N ARG A 164 21.66 -5.87 -12.87
CA ARG A 164 22.66 -4.98 -12.28
C ARG A 164 23.05 -5.47 -10.89
N PHE A 165 22.05 -5.71 -10.04
CA PHE A 165 22.18 -6.25 -8.68
C PHE A 165 20.85 -6.86 -8.22
N GLU A 166 20.91 -7.59 -7.10
CA GLU A 166 19.77 -8.23 -6.48
C GLU A 166 19.42 -7.58 -5.14
N ILE A 167 18.13 -7.53 -4.81
CA ILE A 167 17.63 -7.07 -3.51
C ILE A 167 16.53 -8.01 -3.03
N VAL A 168 16.23 -7.96 -1.73
CA VAL A 168 15.03 -8.57 -1.18
C VAL A 168 13.95 -7.51 -0.99
N HIS A 169 12.73 -7.82 -1.42
CA HIS A 169 11.54 -7.03 -1.15
C HIS A 169 10.69 -7.78 -0.13
N ASP A 170 10.72 -7.31 1.12
CA ASP A 170 9.90 -7.82 2.21
C ASP A 170 8.45 -7.32 2.04
N ILE A 171 7.51 -8.25 1.96
CA ILE A 171 6.11 -7.95 1.64
C ILE A 171 5.30 -7.80 2.92
N THR A 172 4.51 -6.74 2.99
CA THR A 172 3.58 -6.47 4.09
C THR A 172 2.61 -7.65 4.28
N PRO A 173 2.53 -8.26 5.47
CA PRO A 173 1.78 -9.50 5.69
C PRO A 173 0.30 -9.27 6.03
N TYR A 174 -0.43 -8.47 5.22
CA TYR A 174 -1.82 -8.08 5.51
C TYR A 174 -2.87 -8.49 4.47
N GLY A 175 -2.48 -9.19 3.40
CA GLY A 175 -3.44 -9.74 2.45
C GLY A 175 -2.86 -9.99 1.06
N PRO A 176 -3.61 -10.67 0.18
CA PRO A 176 -3.19 -11.03 -1.18
C PRO A 176 -2.92 -9.82 -2.09
N GLU A 177 -3.53 -8.67 -1.83
CA GLU A 177 -3.26 -7.39 -2.48
C GLU A 177 -1.80 -6.94 -2.31
N TRP A 178 -1.19 -7.18 -1.15
CA TRP A 178 0.21 -6.84 -0.89
C TRP A 178 1.18 -7.75 -1.63
N GLN A 179 0.80 -9.01 -1.83
CA GLN A 179 1.55 -9.94 -2.65
C GLN A 179 1.56 -9.50 -4.12
N ARG A 180 0.38 -9.18 -4.65
CA ARG A 180 0.22 -8.64 -6.02
C ARG A 180 0.96 -7.30 -6.19
N PHE A 181 0.93 -6.42 -5.19
CA PHE A 181 1.73 -5.20 -5.19
C PHE A 181 3.24 -5.50 -5.26
N GLY A 182 3.73 -6.47 -4.47
CA GLY A 182 5.11 -6.92 -4.52
C GLY A 182 5.52 -7.46 -5.89
N GLU A 183 4.68 -8.28 -6.52
CA GLU A 183 4.91 -8.81 -7.88
C GLU A 183 5.00 -7.70 -8.93
N VAL A 184 4.09 -6.72 -8.89
CA VAL A 184 4.13 -5.57 -9.79
C VAL A 184 5.40 -4.75 -9.58
N VAL A 185 5.80 -4.50 -8.34
CA VAL A 185 7.06 -3.80 -8.02
C VAL A 185 8.27 -4.59 -8.53
N GLN A 186 8.31 -5.90 -8.30
CA GLN A 186 9.37 -6.77 -8.83
C GLN A 186 9.45 -6.69 -10.36
N GLN A 187 8.33 -6.77 -11.06
CA GLN A 187 8.28 -6.68 -12.51
C GLN A 187 8.77 -5.31 -13.02
N GLN A 188 8.37 -4.22 -12.35
CA GLN A 188 8.77 -2.87 -12.74
C GLN A 188 10.27 -2.62 -12.46
N LEU A 189 10.79 -3.11 -11.33
CA LEU A 189 12.22 -3.06 -11.00
C LEU A 189 13.08 -3.91 -11.95
N ALA A 190 12.56 -5.04 -12.43
CA ALA A 190 13.26 -5.88 -13.40
C ALA A 190 13.51 -5.13 -14.73
N LYS A 191 12.63 -4.22 -15.16
CA LYS A 191 12.80 -3.41 -16.39
C LYS A 191 14.09 -2.56 -16.36
N ILE A 192 14.51 -2.14 -15.17
CA ILE A 192 15.72 -1.35 -14.95
C ILE A 192 16.92 -2.20 -14.51
N GLY A 193 16.78 -3.53 -14.50
CA GLY A 193 17.85 -4.47 -14.15
C GLY A 193 18.02 -4.71 -12.65
N ILE A 194 17.06 -4.31 -11.82
CA ILE A 194 17.07 -4.64 -10.39
C ILE A 194 16.26 -5.93 -10.19
N LYS A 195 16.94 -7.02 -9.80
CA LYS A 195 16.28 -8.29 -9.53
C LYS A 195 15.83 -8.33 -8.07
N ALA A 196 14.54 -8.09 -7.83
CA ALA A 196 13.95 -8.18 -6.49
C ALA A 196 13.41 -9.60 -6.24
N SER A 197 13.83 -10.27 -5.17
CA SER A 197 13.17 -11.48 -4.67
C SER A 197 12.14 -11.12 -3.61
N LEU A 198 10.92 -11.65 -3.72
CA LEU A 198 9.86 -11.39 -2.74
C LEU A 198 10.04 -12.27 -1.51
N ARG A 199 9.93 -11.68 -0.33
CA ARG A 199 9.91 -12.42 0.95
C ARG A 199 8.55 -12.24 1.62
N TYR A 200 7.95 -13.36 2.01
CA TYR A 200 6.71 -13.41 2.76
C TYR A 200 7.00 -13.99 4.14
N GLU A 201 6.57 -13.30 5.18
CA GLU A 201 6.76 -13.68 6.58
C GLU A 201 5.45 -13.47 7.35
N ASP A 202 5.35 -14.05 8.55
CA ASP A 202 4.29 -13.67 9.48
C ASP A 202 4.52 -12.26 10.04
N VAL A 203 3.48 -11.66 10.63
CA VAL A 203 3.51 -10.29 11.15
C VAL A 203 4.63 -10.09 12.19
N ALA A 204 4.84 -11.04 13.11
CA ALA A 204 5.82 -10.88 14.18
C ALA A 204 7.25 -10.91 13.63
N THR A 205 7.54 -11.85 12.72
CA THR A 205 8.83 -11.95 12.06
C THR A 205 9.12 -10.71 11.21
N TRP A 206 8.16 -10.26 10.40
CA TRP A 206 8.30 -9.06 9.57
C TRP A 206 8.55 -7.81 10.42
N LEU A 207 7.76 -7.58 11.48
CA LEU A 207 7.94 -6.43 12.37
C LEU A 207 9.33 -6.41 13.04
N LYS A 208 9.78 -7.58 13.54
CA LYS A 208 11.11 -7.70 14.13
C LYS A 208 12.20 -7.37 13.11
N ARG A 209 12.12 -7.94 11.90
CA ARG A 209 13.09 -7.71 10.83
C ARG A 209 13.19 -6.24 10.44
N ILE A 210 12.05 -5.61 10.17
CA ILE A 210 12.00 -4.24 9.63
C ILE A 210 12.30 -3.21 10.72
N TYR A 211 11.64 -3.30 11.87
CA TYR A 211 11.61 -2.21 12.87
C TYR A 211 12.47 -2.46 14.11
N THR A 212 12.91 -3.69 14.36
CA THR A 212 13.83 -4.00 15.46
C THR A 212 15.25 -4.23 14.96
N ASP A 213 15.43 -5.18 14.05
CA ASP A 213 16.75 -5.59 13.56
C ASP A 213 17.25 -4.68 12.44
N TYR A 214 16.34 -3.96 11.77
CA TYR A 214 16.61 -3.12 10.61
C TYR A 214 17.33 -3.88 9.47
N ASP A 215 17.06 -5.18 9.35
CA ASP A 215 17.67 -6.13 8.40
C ASP A 215 16.79 -6.33 7.16
N PHE A 216 16.74 -5.30 6.32
CA PHE A 216 16.01 -5.34 5.04
C PHE A 216 16.70 -4.48 3.98
N PHE A 217 16.32 -4.67 2.72
CA PHE A 217 16.66 -3.75 1.63
C PHE A 217 15.47 -2.83 1.33
N LEU A 218 14.34 -3.45 1.00
CA LEU A 218 13.11 -2.81 0.57
C LEU A 218 11.94 -3.49 1.28
N THR A 219 11.01 -2.73 1.85
CA THR A 219 9.74 -3.29 2.31
C THR A 219 8.58 -2.48 1.77
N SER A 220 7.50 -3.17 1.39
CA SER A 220 6.20 -2.50 1.26
C SER A 220 5.75 -2.05 2.65
N ASN A 221 5.07 -0.91 2.72
CA ASN A 221 4.52 -0.41 3.96
C ASN A 221 3.23 0.39 3.73
N PHE A 222 2.46 0.54 4.80
CA PHE A 222 1.20 1.27 4.81
C PHE A 222 1.11 2.09 6.10
N LEU A 223 1.54 3.34 6.03
CA LEU A 223 1.58 4.21 7.20
C LEU A 223 0.39 5.13 7.23
N TYR A 224 -0.28 5.19 8.37
CA TYR A 224 -1.29 6.21 8.67
C TYR A 224 -0.55 7.47 9.15
N ASN A 225 -0.72 8.57 8.40
CA ASN A 225 -0.23 9.90 8.76
C ASN A 225 -1.29 10.72 9.48
#